data_AF-A0A8A3PQU0-F1
#
_entry.id   AF-A0A8A3PQU0-F1
#
_cell.length_a   1.000
_cell.length_b   1.000
_cell.length_c   1.000
_cell.angle_alpha   90.00
_cell.angle_beta   90.00
_cell.angle_gamma   90.00
#
_symmetry.space_group_name_H-M   'P 1'
#
loop_
_entity.id
_entity.type
_entity.pdbx_description
1 polymer ?
#
loop_
_entity_poly.entity_id
_entity_poly.type
_entity_poly.pdbx_seq_one_letter_code
_entity_poly.pdbx_strand_id
1 'polypeptide(L)'
;MGSKPSHLASSGSSRSVDNPFDDSHGDPFDDGHATPLENMPPARISTETQRRNGFRQSSAPTRGLRIIEDIRNGNEMCCICLEPVSFTSNRFLWHCRGCYAVTHSPCAVLWAKADRRGWNGGWKCPRCAVFQSTTPLGKCWCEKGTPIHDHPTTPNACRDGVCGSESTCPHQNKSFCAKPCHPGPCEYACGSCANDALPRPPDLNTIWGRFRSMPLNRGVILGHTICTLLVLAGVFTYVVFHIKWYTQPYFYPKARARLDGPLIFPLVLVVVLYFLLGGMVCFYYFCQVTTYFYELLNGSPAQRTQVKSKGAWTFLGLLSITCIFLAAYLLPIIGILGGSDIQWYHQMKDSCEGFDTRIVMGTRTPRSTYYLRSLDPSVDEQTFFLAPVFAPQVGSNEPYQYYHRFSGNSAHTAHLAVDVDIDKGAWRLVELDGPDERTAWYAIGRKYTDSPLPTFAHTNETERYNGTLEKRGTHLWLPEWEMVIQGIEDARRHHEIEPFIRVFDVQRAPDPGAYAQRLMQANWGWSPAWDEYVMMRTASFGHGRQRLDMCVRENYFLTEKGEEEKFRGVSDVSFVPLAIILSYRMRMAEMNILDAAWY
;
A
#
# COMPACT_ATOMS: atom_id res chain seq x y z
N MET A 1 -40.32 33.35 -28.03
CA MET A 1 -41.69 32.84 -27.75
C MET A 1 -41.61 31.92 -26.55
N GLY A 2 -42.27 32.09 -25.41
CA GLY A 2 -42.62 33.26 -24.61
C GLY A 2 -42.18 32.93 -23.16
N SER A 3 -41.47 33.80 -22.44
CA SER A 3 -42.00 34.77 -21.45
C SER A 3 -42.90 34.20 -20.35
N LYS A 4 -42.32 33.93 -19.16
CA LYS A 4 -42.55 34.59 -17.83
C LYS A 4 -44.00 34.97 -17.40
N PRO A 5 -44.31 35.26 -16.12
CA PRO A 5 -43.60 34.99 -14.84
C PRO A 5 -44.51 34.78 -13.57
N SER A 6 -43.83 34.46 -12.45
CA SER A 6 -43.92 35.02 -11.06
C SER A 6 -45.23 35.29 -10.29
N HIS A 7 -45.22 34.72 -9.07
CA HIS A 7 -45.43 35.31 -7.73
C HIS A 7 -46.81 35.70 -7.15
N LEU A 8 -46.98 35.22 -5.90
CA LEU A 8 -47.52 35.88 -4.68
C LEU A 8 -49.02 35.77 -4.30
N ALA A 9 -49.23 35.12 -3.15
CA ALA A 9 -49.96 35.59 -1.96
C ALA A 9 -51.43 35.15 -1.68
N SER A 10 -51.57 34.49 -0.52
CA SER A 10 -52.47 34.82 0.61
C SER A 10 -53.74 34.01 0.90
N SER A 11 -54.10 34.04 2.20
CA SER A 11 -55.27 33.49 2.94
C SER A 11 -55.19 31.99 3.26
N GLY A 12 -55.16 31.53 4.54
CA GLY A 12 -56.07 31.81 5.67
C GLY A 12 -57.21 30.79 5.60
N SER A 13 -57.62 29.98 6.59
CA SER A 13 -57.52 29.99 8.05
C SER A 13 -58.10 28.65 8.59
N SER A 14 -57.61 28.21 9.75
CA SER A 14 -58.30 27.50 10.86
C SER A 14 -58.93 26.10 10.70
N ARG A 15 -58.38 25.13 11.43
CA ARG A 15 -58.92 24.51 12.69
C ARG A 15 -57.99 23.34 13.09
N SER A 16 -57.23 23.46 14.17
CA SER A 16 -57.58 23.14 15.56
C SER A 16 -57.73 21.62 15.79
N VAL A 17 -56.67 21.01 16.34
CA VAL A 17 -56.75 19.91 17.31
C VAL A 17 -55.65 20.16 18.35
N ASP A 18 -56.10 20.25 19.60
CA ASP A 18 -55.35 20.67 20.78
C ASP A 18 -54.30 19.65 21.21
N ASN A 19 -53.13 20.15 21.64
CA ASN A 19 -52.08 19.37 22.26
C ASN A 19 -52.10 19.65 23.78
N PRO A 20 -52.34 18.66 24.65
CA PRO A 20 -52.64 18.89 26.08
C PRO A 20 -51.38 19.01 26.98
N PHE A 21 -50.32 19.65 26.49
CA PHE A 21 -49.06 19.81 27.25
C PHE A 21 -48.45 21.22 27.14
N ASP A 22 -49.29 22.25 27.05
CA ASP A 22 -48.86 23.64 27.11
C ASP A 22 -49.27 24.27 28.44
N ASP A 23 -48.54 23.90 29.51
CA ASP A 23 -48.51 24.66 30.76
C ASP A 23 -47.25 25.54 30.74
N SER A 24 -47.39 26.70 30.10
CA SER A 24 -46.46 27.81 30.20
C SER A 24 -46.57 28.45 31.59
N HIS A 25 -45.65 28.11 32.49
CA HIS A 25 -45.35 28.94 33.66
C HIS A 25 -43.83 29.07 33.84
N GLY A 26 -43.32 30.23 33.43
CA GLY A 26 -42.07 30.83 33.93
C GLY A 26 -40.79 30.28 33.32
N ASP A 27 -40.20 31.04 32.41
CA ASP A 27 -38.76 30.97 32.13
C ASP A 27 -38.00 31.28 33.44
N PRO A 28 -37.22 30.33 33.99
CA PRO A 28 -36.49 30.54 35.24
C PRO A 28 -35.23 31.41 35.06
N PHE A 29 -35.02 32.03 33.89
CA PHE A 29 -33.86 32.87 33.56
C PHE A 29 -34.24 34.26 33.02
N ASP A 30 -35.37 34.83 33.43
CA ASP A 30 -35.68 36.24 33.19
C ASP A 30 -34.92 37.14 34.18
N ASP A 31 -33.76 37.62 33.75
CA ASP A 31 -32.81 38.42 34.53
C ASP A 31 -33.26 39.90 34.72
N GLY A 32 -34.46 40.26 34.26
CA GLY A 32 -35.01 41.63 34.29
C GLY A 32 -35.27 42.22 35.69
N HIS A 33 -35.20 41.40 36.74
CA HIS A 33 -35.39 41.81 38.14
C HIS A 33 -34.24 41.45 39.08
N ALA A 34 -33.08 41.03 38.56
CA ALA A 34 -31.93 40.72 39.40
C ALA A 34 -31.30 41.99 40.00
N THR A 35 -31.38 42.13 41.32
CA THR A 35 -30.68 43.18 42.09
C THR A 35 -29.17 43.13 41.83
N PRO A 36 -28.51 44.25 41.48
CA PRO A 36 -27.07 44.32 41.31
C PRO A 36 -26.32 43.86 42.58
N LEU A 37 -25.28 43.06 42.40
CA LEU A 37 -24.44 42.44 43.45
C LEU A 37 -23.74 43.44 44.41
N GLU A 38 -23.87 44.74 44.16
CA GLU A 38 -23.30 45.80 44.99
C GLU A 38 -24.22 46.24 46.15
N ASN A 39 -25.47 45.76 46.20
CA ASN A 39 -26.47 46.16 47.22
C ASN A 39 -26.92 45.04 48.17
N MET A 40 -26.17 43.93 48.27
CA MET A 40 -26.43 42.95 49.33
C MET A 40 -25.86 43.48 50.67
N PRO A 41 -26.64 43.55 51.76
CA PRO A 41 -26.10 43.80 53.09
C PRO A 41 -25.06 42.71 53.40
N PRO A 42 -23.92 43.04 54.04
CA PRO A 42 -22.82 42.10 54.22
C PRO A 42 -23.34 40.81 54.83
N ALA A 43 -23.25 39.75 54.03
CA ALA A 43 -23.62 38.41 54.42
C ALA A 43 -22.98 38.13 55.78
N ARG A 44 -23.82 37.78 56.74
CA ARG A 44 -23.43 37.27 58.05
C ARG A 44 -22.29 36.28 57.84
N ILE A 45 -21.07 36.69 58.21
CA ILE A 45 -19.88 35.84 58.15
C ILE A 45 -20.24 34.59 58.96
N SER A 46 -20.40 33.48 58.26
CA SER A 46 -20.62 32.18 58.87
C SER A 46 -19.51 31.96 59.91
N THR A 47 -19.91 31.59 61.11
CA THR A 47 -19.09 31.31 62.29
C THR A 47 -18.10 30.13 62.12
N GLU A 48 -17.84 29.70 60.89
CA GLU A 48 -17.06 28.52 60.55
C GLU A 48 -15.54 28.75 60.60
N THR A 49 -15.08 29.96 60.28
CA THR A 49 -13.67 30.36 60.52
C THR A 49 -13.37 30.62 61.99
N GLN A 50 -14.38 30.90 62.83
CA GLN A 50 -14.20 31.08 64.27
C GLN A 50 -14.12 29.75 65.04
N ARG A 51 -14.64 28.65 64.49
CA ARG A 51 -14.47 27.30 65.07
C ARG A 51 -13.06 26.72 64.88
N ARG A 52 -12.30 27.14 63.87
CA ARG A 52 -10.96 26.55 63.59
C ARG A 52 -9.84 26.99 64.54
N ASN A 53 -10.01 28.07 65.29
CA ASN A 53 -8.96 28.58 66.18
C ASN A 53 -9.10 28.11 67.65
N GLY A 54 -10.12 27.31 67.98
CA GLY A 54 -10.35 26.79 69.33
C GLY A 54 -9.95 25.33 69.56
N PHE A 55 -9.68 24.56 68.51
CA PHE A 55 -9.31 23.15 68.64
C PHE A 55 -7.80 22.99 68.81
N ARG A 56 -7.41 22.24 69.84
CA ARG A 56 -6.02 21.86 70.11
C ARG A 56 -5.48 21.11 68.88
N GLN A 57 -4.57 21.71 68.14
CA GLN A 57 -3.90 21.03 67.04
C GLN A 57 -3.14 19.82 67.62
N SER A 58 -3.32 18.64 67.02
CA SER A 58 -2.61 17.43 67.42
C SER A 58 -1.10 17.67 67.44
N SER A 59 -0.45 17.37 68.57
CA SER A 59 1.00 17.44 68.72
C SER A 59 1.70 16.12 68.35
N ALA A 60 0.99 15.18 67.71
CA ALA A 60 1.54 13.87 67.43
C ALA A 60 2.70 13.91 66.41
N PRO A 61 3.74 13.07 66.59
CA PRO A 61 4.99 13.18 65.84
C PRO A 61 4.85 12.80 64.37
N THR A 62 3.98 11.83 64.03
CA THR A 62 3.79 11.35 62.66
C THR A 62 2.43 11.75 62.10
N ARG A 63 2.35 11.94 60.79
CA ARG A 63 1.10 12.30 60.10
C ARG A 63 -0.03 11.29 60.36
N GLY A 64 0.31 10.00 60.41
CA GLY A 64 -0.66 8.95 60.71
C GLY A 64 -1.26 9.07 62.12
N LEU A 65 -0.43 9.35 63.13
CA LEU A 65 -0.91 9.55 64.49
C LEU A 65 -1.77 10.81 64.62
N ARG A 66 -1.43 11.89 63.91
CA ARG A 66 -2.26 13.11 63.88
C ARG A 66 -3.65 12.83 63.31
N ILE A 67 -3.74 12.10 62.19
CA ILE A 67 -5.02 11.72 61.58
C ILE A 67 -5.87 10.92 62.59
N ILE A 68 -5.27 9.98 63.32
CA ILE A 68 -6.00 9.17 64.32
C ILE A 68 -6.47 10.05 65.50
N GLU A 69 -5.61 10.93 66.00
CA GLU A 69 -5.94 11.85 67.10
C GLU A 69 -7.03 12.84 66.68
N ASP A 70 -6.96 13.39 65.48
CA ASP A 70 -7.96 14.32 64.94
C ASP A 70 -9.32 13.62 64.77
N ILE A 71 -9.36 12.35 64.35
CA ILE A 71 -10.61 11.58 64.31
C ILE A 71 -11.15 11.32 65.73
N ARG A 72 -10.29 10.93 66.68
CA ARG A 72 -10.71 10.67 68.08
C ARG A 72 -11.27 11.92 68.77
N ASN A 73 -10.69 13.07 68.47
CA ASN A 73 -11.12 14.36 69.01
C ASN A 73 -12.33 14.95 68.26
N GLY A 74 -12.80 14.30 67.19
CA GLY A 74 -13.91 14.79 66.35
C GLY A 74 -13.53 15.99 65.48
N ASN A 75 -12.24 16.23 65.26
CA ASN A 75 -11.69 17.33 64.47
C ASN A 75 -11.64 17.01 62.96
N GLU A 76 -11.55 15.74 62.57
CA GLU A 76 -11.52 15.35 61.16
C GLU A 76 -12.94 15.27 60.59
N MET A 77 -13.24 16.15 59.63
CA MET A 77 -14.57 16.27 59.00
C MET A 77 -14.57 15.58 57.63
N CYS A 78 -15.64 14.83 57.33
CA CYS A 78 -15.82 14.25 56.01
C CYS A 78 -16.08 15.36 55.00
N CYS A 79 -15.20 15.54 53.99
CA CYS A 79 -15.34 16.61 53.00
C CYS A 79 -16.50 16.46 52.01
N ILE A 80 -17.30 15.39 52.14
CA ILE A 80 -18.46 15.13 51.27
C ILE A 80 -19.76 15.48 52.00
N CYS A 81 -19.99 14.91 53.19
CA CYS A 81 -21.22 15.16 53.96
C CYS A 81 -21.07 16.23 55.05
N LEU A 82 -19.84 16.71 55.30
CA LEU A 82 -19.52 17.69 56.33
C LEU A 82 -19.91 17.23 57.76
N GLU A 83 -20.00 15.91 58.00
CA GLU A 83 -20.12 15.33 59.34
C GLU A 83 -18.74 14.91 59.88
N PRO A 84 -18.53 14.93 61.22
CA PRO A 84 -17.30 14.42 61.82
C PRO A 84 -17.12 12.93 61.50
N VAL A 85 -15.89 12.57 61.17
CA VAL A 85 -15.51 11.17 60.96
C VAL A 85 -15.28 10.54 62.33
N SER A 86 -15.82 9.34 62.55
CA SER A 86 -15.67 8.60 63.81
C SER A 86 -15.38 7.12 63.57
N PHE A 87 -14.65 6.49 64.49
CA PHE A 87 -14.43 5.05 64.49
C PHE A 87 -15.65 4.31 65.04
N THR A 88 -16.63 4.05 64.19
CA THR A 88 -17.86 3.30 64.57
C THR A 88 -18.01 2.05 63.71
N SER A 89 -18.53 0.97 64.28
CA SER A 89 -18.75 -0.32 63.61
C SER A 89 -19.62 -0.23 62.34
N ASN A 90 -20.52 0.76 62.27
CA ASN A 90 -21.45 0.94 61.15
C ASN A 90 -20.94 1.93 60.07
N ARG A 91 -19.77 2.55 60.26
CA ARG A 91 -19.21 3.53 59.31
C ARG A 91 -17.75 3.21 59.03
N PHE A 92 -17.51 2.38 58.01
CA PHE A 92 -16.15 2.18 57.49
C PHE A 92 -15.57 3.49 56.96
N LEU A 93 -14.26 3.64 57.09
CA LEU A 93 -13.54 4.81 56.61
C LEU A 93 -12.84 4.50 55.29
N TRP A 94 -12.79 5.49 54.41
CA TRP A 94 -11.95 5.49 53.22
C TRP A 94 -10.93 6.63 53.34
N HIS A 95 -9.75 6.45 52.75
CA HIS A 95 -8.76 7.52 52.68
C HIS A 95 -8.07 7.59 51.33
N CYS A 96 -7.64 8.78 50.94
CA CYS A 96 -6.91 8.99 49.69
C CYS A 96 -5.42 8.63 49.85
N ARG A 97 -4.85 7.85 48.93
CA ARG A 97 -3.40 7.53 48.93
C ARG A 97 -2.50 8.74 48.66
N GLY A 98 -3.00 9.77 47.97
CA GLY A 98 -2.23 10.95 47.60
C GLY A 98 -2.21 12.01 48.71
N CYS A 99 -3.38 12.40 49.21
CA CYS A 99 -3.51 13.48 50.20
C CYS A 99 -3.87 13.02 51.62
N TYR A 100 -4.17 11.73 51.80
CA TYR A 100 -4.54 11.11 53.09
C TYR A 100 -5.79 11.71 53.75
N ALA A 101 -6.64 12.39 52.99
CA ALA A 101 -7.95 12.82 53.45
C ALA A 101 -8.82 11.62 53.80
N VAL A 102 -9.50 11.67 54.94
CA VAL A 102 -10.38 10.59 55.41
C VAL A 102 -11.84 10.98 55.21
N THR A 103 -12.65 10.06 54.71
CA THR A 103 -14.10 10.22 54.55
C THR A 103 -14.83 8.97 54.97
N HIS A 104 -16.14 9.08 55.21
CA HIS A 104 -16.98 7.89 55.29
C HIS A 104 -16.90 7.10 53.97
N SER A 105 -16.69 5.79 54.06
CA SER A 105 -16.65 4.91 52.89
C SER A 105 -17.93 5.00 52.05
N PRO A 106 -19.16 5.04 52.63
CA PRO A 106 -20.38 5.26 51.85
C PRO A 106 -20.38 6.58 51.06
N CYS A 107 -19.91 7.67 51.67
CA CYS A 107 -19.79 8.96 50.99
C CYS A 107 -18.80 8.89 49.81
N ALA A 108 -17.64 8.24 50.01
CA ALA A 108 -16.68 8.03 48.93
C ALA A 108 -17.26 7.19 47.79
N VAL A 109 -18.05 6.15 48.08
CA VAL A 109 -18.73 5.33 47.06
C VAL A 109 -19.73 6.15 46.24
N LEU A 110 -20.55 6.98 46.90
CA LEU A 110 -21.50 7.86 46.22
C LEU A 110 -20.77 8.87 45.33
N TRP A 111 -19.71 9.48 45.84
CA TRP A 111 -18.86 10.39 45.08
C TRP A 111 -18.22 9.72 43.87
N ALA A 112 -17.62 8.55 44.07
CA ALA A 112 -17.01 7.76 43.01
C ALA A 112 -18.01 7.35 41.92
N LYS A 113 -19.29 7.11 42.25
CA LYS A 113 -20.35 6.85 41.27
C LYS A 113 -20.74 8.12 40.49
N ALA A 114 -20.84 9.26 41.16
CA ALA A 114 -21.19 10.54 40.54
C ALA A 114 -20.10 11.07 39.59
N ASP A 115 -18.82 10.78 39.87
CA ASP A 115 -17.67 11.28 39.11
C ASP A 115 -17.27 10.40 37.90
N ARG A 116 -18.03 9.34 37.56
CA ARG A 116 -17.74 8.41 36.44
C ARG A 116 -17.98 9.04 35.05
N ARG A 117 -17.36 10.17 34.73
CA ARG A 117 -17.47 10.82 33.41
C ARG A 117 -16.41 10.38 32.39
N GLY A 118 -15.61 9.34 32.66
CA GLY A 118 -14.50 8.90 31.79
C GLY A 118 -14.46 7.40 31.49
N TRP A 119 -14.02 7.03 30.28
CA TRP A 119 -13.95 5.67 29.71
C TRP A 119 -13.13 4.63 30.52
N ASN A 120 -12.35 5.05 31.52
CA ASN A 120 -11.40 4.17 32.22
C ASN A 120 -11.85 3.72 33.63
N GLY A 121 -13.10 3.98 34.03
CA GLY A 121 -13.69 3.40 35.26
C GLY A 121 -13.15 3.91 36.61
N GLY A 122 -12.23 4.88 36.63
CA GLY A 122 -11.74 5.53 37.86
C GLY A 122 -12.46 6.85 38.20
N TRP A 123 -12.09 7.47 39.33
CA TRP A 123 -12.74 8.66 39.90
C TRP A 123 -11.71 9.57 40.59
N LYS A 124 -12.01 10.86 40.79
CA LYS A 124 -11.11 11.84 41.40
C LYS A 124 -11.39 12.00 42.90
N CYS A 125 -10.32 12.03 43.69
CA CYS A 125 -10.43 12.33 45.13
C CYS A 125 -11.12 13.70 45.35
N PRO A 126 -12.13 13.80 46.23
CA PRO A 126 -12.87 15.04 46.47
C PRO A 126 -12.01 16.17 47.06
N ARG A 127 -10.85 15.86 47.64
CA ARG A 127 -9.96 16.87 48.27
C ARG A 127 -8.80 17.32 47.39
N CYS A 128 -8.12 16.38 46.70
CA CYS A 128 -6.91 16.69 45.92
C CYS A 128 -7.05 16.44 44.41
N ALA A 129 -8.22 16.01 43.94
CA ALA A 129 -8.49 15.66 42.55
C ALA A 129 -7.59 14.56 41.93
N VAL A 130 -6.72 13.91 42.71
CA VAL A 130 -5.89 12.79 42.25
C VAL A 130 -6.78 11.62 41.83
N PHE A 131 -6.55 11.09 40.62
CA PHE A 131 -7.27 9.97 40.05
C PHE A 131 -7.06 8.67 40.86
N GLN A 132 -8.16 8.01 41.19
CA GLN A 132 -8.23 6.74 41.91
C GLN A 132 -8.77 5.68 40.94
N SER A 133 -8.01 4.61 40.72
CA SER A 133 -8.39 3.51 39.82
C SER A 133 -9.29 2.46 40.47
N THR A 134 -9.36 2.43 41.80
CA THR A 134 -10.13 1.44 42.56
C THR A 134 -11.41 2.03 43.13
N THR A 135 -12.46 1.21 43.22
CA THR A 135 -13.70 1.60 43.91
C THR A 135 -13.38 1.77 45.40
N PRO A 136 -13.86 2.84 46.06
CA PRO A 136 -13.58 3.08 47.47
C PRO A 136 -14.25 2.00 48.31
N LEU A 137 -13.45 1.11 48.90
CA LEU A 137 -13.91 0.05 49.78
C LEU A 137 -13.59 0.41 51.23
N GLY A 138 -14.45 0.00 52.15
CA GLY A 138 -14.27 0.14 53.60
C GLY A 138 -13.22 -0.82 54.14
N LYS A 139 -11.95 -0.59 53.77
CA LYS A 139 -10.82 -1.44 54.16
C LYS A 139 -10.01 -0.82 55.28
N CYS A 140 -9.14 -1.63 55.89
CA CYS A 140 -8.11 -1.11 56.79
C CYS A 140 -7.17 -0.11 56.08
N TRP A 141 -6.37 0.63 56.85
CA TRP A 141 -5.51 1.69 56.30
C TRP A 141 -4.53 1.24 55.20
N CYS A 142 -4.10 -0.02 55.16
CA CYS A 142 -3.24 -0.51 54.07
C CYS A 142 -4.02 -1.14 52.90
N GLU A 143 -5.36 -1.10 52.93
CA GLU A 143 -6.27 -1.61 51.92
C GLU A 143 -6.22 -3.13 51.65
N LYS A 144 -5.59 -3.91 52.54
CA LYS A 144 -5.45 -5.37 52.37
C LYS A 144 -6.58 -6.20 52.99
N GLY A 145 -7.20 -5.72 54.07
CA GLY A 145 -8.18 -6.51 54.83
C GLY A 145 -9.34 -5.70 55.38
N THR A 146 -10.21 -6.40 56.12
CA THR A 146 -11.32 -5.80 56.87
C THR A 146 -10.79 -5.04 58.09
N PRO A 147 -11.25 -3.80 58.32
CA PRO A 147 -10.78 -3.01 59.44
C PRO A 147 -11.32 -3.52 60.78
N ILE A 148 -10.53 -3.37 61.85
CA ILE A 148 -10.99 -3.51 63.23
C ILE A 148 -11.23 -2.12 63.80
N HIS A 149 -12.47 -1.84 64.22
CA HIS A 149 -12.86 -0.53 64.74
C HIS A 149 -12.33 -0.28 66.16
N ASP A 150 -12.32 -1.31 67.01
CA ASP A 150 -11.95 -1.21 68.43
C ASP A 150 -10.47 -1.55 68.71
N HIS A 151 -9.60 -1.41 67.71
CA HIS A 151 -8.18 -1.69 67.90
C HIS A 151 -7.59 -0.70 68.92
N PRO A 152 -6.96 -1.17 70.01
CA PRO A 152 -6.64 -0.34 71.18
C PRO A 152 -5.68 0.82 70.84
N THR A 153 -4.80 0.63 69.86
CA THR A 153 -3.77 1.62 69.50
C THR A 153 -4.01 2.32 68.16
N THR A 154 -4.63 1.64 67.19
CA THR A 154 -4.83 2.14 65.82
C THR A 154 -6.18 1.67 65.25
N PRO A 155 -7.29 2.35 65.57
CA PRO A 155 -8.59 2.05 64.99
C PRO A 155 -8.54 2.02 63.45
N ASN A 156 -9.35 1.17 62.82
CA ASN A 156 -9.36 0.92 61.37
C ASN A 156 -8.07 0.25 60.84
N ALA A 157 -7.26 -0.36 61.71
CA ALA A 157 -6.15 -1.24 61.34
C ALA A 157 -6.63 -2.60 60.81
N CYS A 158 -5.75 -3.34 60.12
CA CYS A 158 -6.05 -4.71 59.67
C CYS A 158 -5.99 -5.69 60.84
N ARG A 159 -6.65 -6.85 60.68
CA ARG A 159 -6.70 -7.91 61.70
C ARG A 159 -5.32 -8.42 62.13
N ASP A 160 -4.37 -8.48 61.20
CA ASP A 160 -3.01 -8.96 61.46
C ASP A 160 -2.10 -7.91 62.11
N GLY A 161 -2.61 -6.69 62.37
CA GLY A 161 -1.90 -5.61 63.04
C GLY A 161 -0.80 -4.92 62.23
N VAL A 162 -0.21 -5.57 61.22
CA VAL A 162 0.90 -5.05 60.38
C VAL A 162 0.37 -4.48 59.05
N CYS A 163 0.97 -3.38 58.56
CA CYS A 163 0.59 -2.74 57.30
C CYS A 163 0.87 -3.66 56.09
N GLY A 164 2.12 -4.11 55.96
CA GLY A 164 2.54 -5.01 54.88
C GLY A 164 2.41 -4.42 53.47
N SER A 165 2.05 -3.15 53.30
CA SER A 165 1.95 -2.49 51.97
C SER A 165 3.24 -2.71 51.18
N GLU A 166 3.13 -3.10 49.92
CA GLU A 166 4.28 -3.29 49.02
C GLU A 166 4.53 -1.98 48.25
N SER A 167 5.77 -1.54 48.20
CA SER A 167 6.21 -0.43 47.35
C SER A 167 7.68 -0.59 47.01
N THR A 168 8.19 0.30 46.17
CA THR A 168 9.62 0.43 45.94
C THR A 168 10.25 1.36 46.97
N CYS A 169 11.42 0.98 47.49
CA CYS A 169 12.27 1.88 48.26
C CYS A 169 12.87 2.98 47.33
N PRO A 170 13.58 3.99 47.87
CA PRO A 170 14.28 5.01 47.08
C PRO A 170 15.24 4.47 46.01
N HIS A 171 15.79 3.25 46.20
CA HIS A 171 16.65 2.55 45.22
C HIS A 171 15.87 1.69 44.22
N GLN A 172 14.55 1.84 44.12
CA GLN A 172 13.66 1.09 43.23
C GLN A 172 13.54 -0.42 43.50
N ASN A 173 14.10 -0.92 44.60
CA ASN A 173 13.91 -2.30 45.03
C ASN A 173 12.60 -2.48 45.78
N LYS A 174 11.95 -3.64 45.59
CA LYS A 174 10.71 -4.00 46.29
C LYS A 174 10.96 -4.09 47.80
N SER A 175 10.11 -3.42 48.59
CA SER A 175 10.14 -3.41 50.04
C SER A 175 8.71 -3.42 50.60
N PHE A 176 8.57 -3.86 51.85
CA PHE A 176 7.28 -3.99 52.52
C PHE A 176 7.25 -3.16 53.80
N CYS A 177 6.12 -2.52 54.09
CA CYS A 177 5.95 -1.75 55.30
C CYS A 177 5.79 -2.67 56.52
N ALA A 178 6.80 -2.71 57.40
CA ALA A 178 6.79 -3.50 58.63
C ALA A 178 6.10 -2.80 59.83
N LYS A 179 5.65 -1.54 59.67
CA LYS A 179 4.97 -0.80 60.74
C LYS A 179 3.56 -1.34 60.99
N PRO A 180 2.99 -1.12 62.19
CA PRO A 180 1.57 -1.38 62.43
C PRO A 180 0.69 -0.68 61.40
N CYS A 181 -0.45 -1.28 61.02
CA CYS A 181 -1.34 -0.68 60.03
C CYS A 181 -1.73 0.75 60.44
N HIS A 182 -1.38 1.72 59.59
CA HIS A 182 -1.44 3.15 59.93
C HIS A 182 -2.01 3.96 58.76
N PRO A 183 -2.71 5.07 59.02
CA PRO A 183 -3.01 6.05 57.98
C PRO A 183 -1.74 6.82 57.60
N GLY A 184 -1.69 7.38 56.38
CA GLY A 184 -0.55 8.17 55.93
C GLY A 184 0.50 7.38 55.11
N PRO A 185 1.60 8.03 54.70
CA PRO A 185 2.63 7.40 53.89
C PRO A 185 3.34 6.29 54.66
N CYS A 186 3.50 5.13 54.03
CA CYS A 186 4.37 4.07 54.52
C CYS A 186 5.84 4.51 54.40
N GLU A 187 6.61 4.30 55.46
CA GLU A 187 8.07 4.41 55.38
C GLU A 187 8.64 3.04 55.00
N TYR A 188 9.36 2.99 53.88
CA TYR A 188 9.99 1.78 53.37
C TYR A 188 11.49 1.84 53.66
N ALA A 189 11.95 1.01 54.61
CA ALA A 189 13.38 0.86 54.84
C ALA A 189 14.02 0.15 53.63
N CYS A 190 15.18 0.65 53.22
CA CYS A 190 16.05 -0.06 52.29
C CYS A 190 16.69 -1.23 53.05
N GLY A 191 16.45 -2.46 52.60
CA GLY A 191 17.17 -3.64 53.11
C GLY A 191 18.59 -3.66 52.55
N SER A 192 18.85 -4.62 51.65
CA SER A 192 20.16 -4.85 51.03
C SER A 192 20.71 -3.70 50.17
N CYS A 193 19.86 -2.75 49.75
CA CYS A 193 20.24 -1.64 48.88
C CYS A 193 20.52 -0.32 49.62
N ALA A 194 20.63 -0.35 50.95
CA ALA A 194 20.87 0.87 51.73
C ALA A 194 22.19 1.59 51.38
N ASN A 195 23.15 0.87 50.77
CA ASN A 195 24.46 1.38 50.39
C ASN A 195 24.61 1.67 48.88
N ASP A 196 23.58 1.41 48.07
CA ASP A 196 23.66 1.63 46.62
C ASP A 196 23.50 3.13 46.30
N ALA A 197 24.20 3.61 45.27
CA ALA A 197 23.98 4.97 44.79
C ALA A 197 22.56 5.08 44.21
N LEU A 198 21.80 6.09 44.64
CA LEU A 198 20.49 6.38 44.08
C LEU A 198 20.59 6.52 42.55
N PRO A 199 19.71 5.86 41.77
CA PRO A 199 19.71 6.02 40.33
C PRO A 199 19.52 7.50 40.01
N ARG A 200 20.50 8.10 39.30
CA ARG A 200 20.42 9.51 38.91
C ARG A 200 19.15 9.69 38.08
N PRO A 201 18.30 10.69 38.39
CA PRO A 201 17.14 10.98 37.56
C PRO A 201 17.63 11.26 36.13
N PRO A 202 16.85 10.87 35.10
CA PRO A 202 17.22 11.14 33.73
C PRO A 202 17.43 12.64 33.54
N ASP A 203 18.57 13.02 32.95
CA ASP A 203 18.88 14.42 32.68
C ASP A 203 17.95 14.96 31.58
N LEU A 204 16.88 15.63 31.99
CA LEU A 204 15.87 16.23 31.13
C LEU A 204 16.42 17.37 30.25
N ASN A 205 17.68 17.79 30.45
CA ASN A 205 18.35 18.75 29.56
C ASN A 205 18.94 18.07 28.32
N THR A 206 19.07 16.74 28.34
CA THR A 206 19.54 15.96 27.18
C THR A 206 18.36 15.33 26.45
N ILE A 207 18.47 15.19 25.12
CA ILE A 207 17.49 14.47 24.29
C ILE A 207 17.29 13.04 24.83
N TRP A 208 18.37 12.38 25.24
CA TRP A 208 18.34 11.03 25.78
C TRP A 208 17.63 10.91 27.14
N GLY A 209 17.81 11.87 28.04
CA GLY A 209 17.10 11.88 29.32
C GLY A 209 15.60 12.13 29.14
N ARG A 210 15.22 13.02 28.23
CA ARG A 210 13.80 13.22 27.85
C ARG A 210 13.20 11.96 27.25
N PHE A 211 13.90 11.32 26.32
CA PHE A 211 13.49 10.06 25.72
C PHE A 211 13.23 8.97 26.78
N ARG A 212 14.14 8.83 27.76
CA ARG A 212 14.00 7.87 28.86
C ARG A 212 12.87 8.20 29.84
N SER A 213 12.50 9.47 29.97
CA SER A 213 11.45 9.93 30.90
C SER A 213 10.03 9.71 30.37
N MET A 214 9.86 9.49 29.06
CA MET A 214 8.54 9.32 28.47
C MET A 214 8.01 7.89 28.71
N PRO A 215 6.80 7.74 29.29
CA PRO A 215 6.16 6.45 29.47
C PRO A 215 5.69 5.91 28.11
N LEU A 216 6.60 5.28 27.36
CA LEU A 216 6.25 4.58 26.13
C LEU A 216 5.49 3.30 26.50
N ASN A 217 4.22 3.22 26.11
CA ASN A 217 3.49 1.96 26.13
C ASN A 217 4.07 1.05 25.02
N ARG A 218 5.16 0.36 25.36
CA ARG A 218 5.95 -0.44 24.42
C ARG A 218 5.10 -1.49 23.71
N GLY A 219 4.09 -2.06 24.39
CA GLY A 219 3.19 -3.06 23.80
C GLY A 219 2.33 -2.48 22.68
N VAL A 220 1.75 -1.30 22.91
CA VAL A 220 0.91 -0.61 21.90
C VAL A 220 1.74 -0.17 20.70
N ILE A 221 2.93 0.40 20.94
CA ILE A 221 3.83 0.83 19.86
C ILE A 221 4.29 -0.37 19.03
N LEU A 222 4.70 -1.46 19.70
CA LEU A 222 5.14 -2.68 19.02
C LEU A 222 4.00 -3.26 18.18
N GLY A 223 2.79 -3.39 18.74
CA GLY A 223 1.62 -3.89 18.01
C GLY A 223 1.28 -3.05 16.78
N HIS A 224 1.26 -1.72 16.93
CA HIS A 224 1.03 -0.79 15.82
C HIS A 224 2.12 -0.86 14.75
N THR A 225 3.38 -0.97 15.16
CA THR A 225 4.52 -1.08 14.25
C THR A 225 4.44 -2.38 13.44
N ILE A 226 4.19 -3.51 14.10
CA ILE A 226 4.04 -4.81 13.44
C ILE A 226 2.87 -4.77 12.45
N CYS A 227 1.71 -4.26 12.86
CA CYS A 227 0.55 -4.16 11.98
C CYS A 227 0.84 -3.30 10.74
N THR A 228 1.49 -2.15 10.92
CA THR A 228 1.86 -1.25 9.83
C THR A 228 2.86 -1.91 8.88
N LEU A 229 3.88 -2.60 9.41
CA LEU A 229 4.86 -3.33 8.60
C LEU A 229 4.22 -4.46 7.79
N LEU A 230 3.26 -5.20 8.37
CA LEU A 230 2.54 -6.26 7.65
C LEU A 230 1.69 -5.71 6.51
N VAL A 231 0.99 -4.60 6.73
CA VAL A 231 0.20 -3.93 5.67
C VAL A 231 1.12 -3.42 4.56
N LEU A 232 2.20 -2.72 4.91
CA LEU A 232 3.18 -2.24 3.93
C LEU A 232 3.82 -3.40 3.16
N ALA A 233 4.22 -4.47 3.83
CA ALA A 233 4.78 -5.66 3.18
C ALA A 233 3.78 -6.30 2.20
N GLY A 234 2.49 -6.38 2.56
CA GLY A 234 1.43 -6.85 1.67
C GLY A 234 1.26 -5.96 0.44
N VAL A 235 1.24 -4.64 0.63
CA VAL A 235 1.15 -3.66 -0.46
C VAL A 235 2.38 -3.75 -1.37
N PHE A 236 3.59 -3.73 -0.85
CA PHE A 236 4.82 -3.85 -1.65
C PHE A 236 4.88 -5.18 -2.41
N THR A 237 4.49 -6.28 -1.76
CA THR A 237 4.39 -7.59 -2.41
C THR A 237 3.42 -7.53 -3.59
N TYR A 238 2.24 -6.93 -3.38
CA TYR A 238 1.27 -6.71 -4.44
C TYR A 238 1.86 -5.87 -5.59
N VAL A 239 2.53 -4.74 -5.30
CA VAL A 239 3.18 -3.91 -6.33
C VAL A 239 4.20 -4.71 -7.15
N VAL A 240 5.04 -5.52 -6.49
CA VAL A 240 6.03 -6.35 -7.19
C VAL A 240 5.35 -7.36 -8.11
N PHE A 241 4.30 -8.03 -7.66
CA PHE A 241 3.55 -8.98 -8.50
C PHE A 241 2.79 -8.28 -9.63
N HIS A 242 2.20 -7.12 -9.36
CA HIS A 242 1.54 -6.29 -10.36
C HIS A 242 2.52 -5.93 -11.49
N ILE A 243 3.70 -5.40 -11.15
CA ILE A 243 4.74 -5.11 -12.14
C ILE A 243 5.10 -6.37 -12.94
N LYS A 244 5.35 -7.50 -12.27
CA LYS A 244 5.70 -8.77 -12.94
C LYS A 244 4.61 -9.28 -13.88
N TRP A 245 3.34 -9.23 -13.49
CA TRP A 245 2.24 -9.70 -14.34
C TRP A 245 2.10 -8.86 -15.62
N TYR A 246 2.34 -7.55 -15.51
CA TYR A 246 2.27 -6.65 -16.67
C TYR A 246 3.53 -6.69 -17.54
N THR A 247 4.72 -6.92 -16.98
CA THR A 247 5.97 -6.91 -17.77
C THR A 247 6.47 -8.29 -18.19
N GLN A 248 5.97 -9.36 -17.58
CA GLN A 248 6.36 -10.74 -17.90
C GLN A 248 5.14 -11.63 -18.20
N PRO A 249 4.30 -11.25 -19.19
CA PRO A 249 3.11 -12.02 -19.52
C PRO A 249 3.42 -13.44 -19.99
N TYR A 250 4.61 -13.70 -20.55
CA TYR A 250 5.04 -15.03 -20.96
C TYR A 250 5.18 -16.02 -19.78
N PHE A 251 5.45 -15.55 -18.55
CA PHE A 251 5.41 -16.39 -17.34
C PHE A 251 3.99 -16.55 -16.78
N TYR A 252 3.09 -15.62 -17.09
CA TYR A 252 1.76 -15.55 -16.49
C TYR A 252 0.65 -15.33 -17.56
N PRO A 253 0.60 -16.13 -18.64
CA PRO A 253 -0.31 -15.87 -19.77
C PRO A 253 -1.78 -15.87 -19.36
N LYS A 254 -2.11 -16.69 -18.36
CA LYS A 254 -3.48 -16.81 -17.83
C LYS A 254 -3.82 -15.76 -16.76
N ALA A 255 -2.83 -15.05 -16.21
CA ALA A 255 -3.09 -14.09 -15.14
C ALA A 255 -3.93 -12.94 -15.68
N ARG A 256 -3.59 -12.39 -16.85
CA ARG A 256 -4.32 -11.27 -17.45
C ARG A 256 -5.76 -11.63 -17.80
N ALA A 257 -5.96 -12.75 -18.51
CA ALA A 257 -7.31 -13.25 -18.83
C ALA A 257 -8.19 -13.51 -17.59
N ARG A 258 -7.59 -13.80 -16.42
CA ARG A 258 -8.31 -13.94 -15.15
C ARG A 258 -8.51 -12.60 -14.43
N LEU A 259 -7.60 -11.64 -14.62
CA LEU A 259 -7.59 -10.33 -13.98
C LEU A 259 -8.55 -9.33 -14.65
N ASP A 260 -8.78 -9.43 -15.97
CA ASP A 260 -9.58 -8.48 -16.78
C ASP A 260 -11.10 -8.46 -16.48
N GLY A 261 -11.56 -9.14 -15.42
CA GLY A 261 -12.98 -9.15 -15.04
C GLY A 261 -13.19 -8.87 -13.54
N PRO A 262 -13.65 -9.85 -12.74
CA PRO A 262 -14.08 -9.65 -11.35
C PRO A 262 -12.97 -9.21 -10.39
N LEU A 263 -11.72 -9.15 -10.84
CA LEU A 263 -10.56 -8.72 -10.06
C LEU A 263 -10.24 -7.22 -10.17
N ILE A 264 -10.81 -6.51 -11.15
CA ILE A 264 -10.72 -5.03 -11.21
C ILE A 264 -11.44 -4.41 -10.02
N PHE A 265 -12.60 -4.94 -9.62
CA PHE A 265 -13.34 -4.44 -8.46
C PHE A 265 -12.56 -4.53 -7.13
N PRO A 266 -12.03 -5.70 -6.72
CA PRO A 266 -11.20 -5.79 -5.53
C PRO A 266 -9.90 -5.00 -5.66
N LEU A 267 -9.34 -4.82 -6.86
CA LEU A 267 -8.22 -3.91 -7.07
C LEU A 267 -8.60 -2.47 -6.73
N VAL A 268 -9.68 -1.95 -7.34
CA VAL A 268 -10.19 -0.61 -7.09
C VAL A 268 -10.56 -0.47 -5.61
N LEU A 269 -11.17 -1.48 -5.00
CA LEU A 269 -11.49 -1.49 -3.58
C LEU A 269 -10.23 -1.45 -2.71
N VAL A 270 -9.21 -2.26 -3.00
CA VAL A 270 -7.92 -2.24 -2.27
C VAL A 270 -7.24 -0.89 -2.44
N VAL A 271 -7.27 -0.30 -3.63
CA VAL A 271 -6.74 1.04 -3.90
C VAL A 271 -7.51 2.08 -3.08
N VAL A 272 -8.84 2.09 -3.13
CA VAL A 272 -9.68 3.02 -2.36
C VAL A 272 -9.49 2.85 -0.85
N LEU A 273 -9.44 1.60 -0.36
CA LEU A 273 -9.17 1.31 1.05
C LEU A 273 -7.76 1.74 1.45
N TYR A 274 -6.75 1.55 0.59
CA TYR A 274 -5.39 2.02 0.82
C TYR A 274 -5.34 3.55 0.88
N PHE A 275 -6.03 4.25 -0.02
CA PHE A 275 -6.08 5.71 -0.03
C PHE A 275 -6.81 6.25 1.22
N LEU A 276 -7.99 5.73 1.53
CA LEU A 276 -8.81 6.21 2.64
C LEU A 276 -8.24 5.75 4.00
N LEU A 277 -8.14 4.44 4.23
CA LEU A 277 -7.69 3.91 5.52
C LEU A 277 -6.18 4.11 5.69
N GLY A 278 -5.39 3.82 4.67
CA GLY A 278 -3.94 4.02 4.73
C GLY A 278 -3.58 5.49 4.88
N GLY A 279 -4.26 6.40 4.17
CA GLY A 279 -4.09 7.84 4.32
C GLY A 279 -4.43 8.34 5.74
N MET A 280 -5.59 7.92 6.29
CA MET A 280 -5.98 8.26 7.66
C MET A 280 -4.99 7.72 8.70
N VAL A 281 -4.53 6.48 8.54
CA VAL A 281 -3.57 5.85 9.44
C VAL A 281 -2.21 6.53 9.36
N CYS A 282 -1.70 6.80 8.16
CA CYS A 282 -0.46 7.56 7.95
C CYS A 282 -0.55 8.96 8.56
N PHE A 283 -1.67 9.67 8.37
CA PHE A 283 -1.89 10.98 8.96
C PHE A 283 -1.92 10.93 10.50
N TYR A 284 -2.63 9.95 11.07
CA TYR A 284 -2.68 9.74 12.52
C TYR A 284 -1.27 9.51 13.11
N TYR A 285 -0.50 8.59 12.54
CA TYR A 285 0.88 8.35 13.00
C TYR A 285 1.78 9.55 12.75
N PHE A 286 1.62 10.26 11.63
CA PHE A 286 2.35 11.49 11.38
C PHE A 286 2.08 12.51 12.49
N CYS A 287 0.82 12.75 12.87
CA CYS A 287 0.47 13.64 13.99
C CYS A 287 1.07 13.17 15.32
N GLN A 288 1.02 11.87 15.62
CA GLN A 288 1.59 11.31 16.86
C GLN A 288 3.11 11.44 16.91
N VAL A 289 3.79 11.06 15.82
CA VAL A 289 5.26 11.11 15.70
C VAL A 289 5.74 12.55 15.73
N THR A 290 5.08 13.47 15.02
CA THR A 290 5.43 14.89 15.03
C THR A 290 5.21 15.52 16.40
N THR A 291 4.10 15.21 17.08
CA THR A 291 3.87 15.65 18.46
C THR A 291 4.94 15.13 19.41
N TYR A 292 5.27 13.84 19.30
CA TYR A 292 6.33 13.20 20.08
C TYR A 292 7.69 13.87 19.88
N PHE A 293 8.12 14.06 18.62
CA PHE A 293 9.39 14.73 18.32
C PHE A 293 9.35 16.21 18.70
N TYR A 294 8.20 16.87 18.55
CA TYR A 294 8.03 18.25 18.98
C TYR A 294 8.23 18.38 20.50
N GLU A 295 7.63 17.50 21.30
CA GLU A 295 7.82 17.45 22.75
C GLU A 295 9.27 17.10 23.13
N LEU A 296 9.88 16.14 22.44
CA LEU A 296 11.25 15.70 22.66
C LEU A 296 12.26 16.85 22.41
N LEU A 297 12.11 17.54 21.28
CA LEU A 297 13.01 18.62 20.85
C LEU A 297 12.78 19.90 21.65
N ASN A 298 11.52 20.31 21.88
CA ASN A 298 11.23 21.58 22.54
C ASN A 298 11.31 21.54 24.06
N GLY A 299 11.18 20.36 24.66
CA GLY A 299 11.19 20.17 26.11
C GLY A 299 9.91 20.64 26.79
N SER A 300 9.84 20.48 28.13
CA SER A 300 8.67 20.91 28.90
C SER A 300 8.46 22.44 28.82
N PRO A 301 7.22 22.94 29.04
CA PRO A 301 6.92 24.37 29.01
C PRO A 301 7.83 25.23 29.90
N ALA A 302 8.36 24.67 30.98
CA ALA A 302 9.28 25.36 31.90
C ALA A 302 10.69 25.59 31.31
N GLN A 303 11.12 24.81 30.32
CA GLN A 303 12.43 24.89 29.67
C GLN A 303 12.39 25.65 28.32
N ARG A 304 11.26 26.30 27.99
CA ARG A 304 11.04 26.97 26.69
C ARG A 304 11.90 28.22 26.48
N THR A 305 12.40 28.86 27.53
CA THR A 305 12.92 30.22 27.48
C THR A 305 14.40 30.40 27.10
N GLN A 306 15.22 29.34 27.04
CA GLN A 306 16.69 29.51 27.02
C GLN A 306 17.47 29.21 25.72
N VAL A 307 16.88 28.71 24.64
CA VAL A 307 17.67 28.24 23.47
C VAL A 307 17.23 28.89 22.16
N LYS A 308 18.10 29.74 21.58
CA LYS A 308 17.86 30.55 20.37
C LYS A 308 17.84 29.77 19.04
N SER A 309 18.28 28.51 19.00
CA SER A 309 18.34 27.69 17.76
C SER A 309 17.23 26.64 17.61
N LYS A 310 16.21 26.61 18.50
CA LYS A 310 15.16 25.57 18.52
C LYS A 310 14.27 25.52 17.28
N GLY A 311 14.02 26.65 16.63
CA GLY A 311 13.12 26.71 15.46
C GLY A 311 13.63 25.91 14.26
N ALA A 312 14.92 26.06 13.94
CA ALA A 312 15.52 25.44 12.75
C ALA A 312 15.55 23.90 12.86
N TRP A 313 15.95 23.35 14.01
CA TRP A 313 16.00 21.90 14.23
C TRP A 313 14.60 21.26 14.26
N THR A 314 13.62 21.94 14.84
CA THR A 314 12.22 21.48 14.83
C THR A 314 11.68 21.44 13.41
N PHE A 315 11.96 22.47 12.61
CA PHE A 315 11.55 22.53 11.22
C PHE A 315 12.21 21.43 10.37
N LEU A 316 13.53 21.24 10.48
CA LEU A 316 14.27 20.20 9.75
C LEU A 316 13.80 18.79 10.12
N GLY A 317 13.56 18.53 11.40
CA GLY A 317 13.00 17.25 11.87
C GLY A 317 11.60 17.01 11.30
N LEU A 318 10.72 18.02 11.37
CA LEU A 318 9.37 17.95 10.81
C LEU A 318 9.38 17.70 9.29
N LEU A 319 10.22 18.43 8.55
CA LEU A 319 10.38 18.26 7.11
C LEU A 319 10.84 16.84 6.77
N SER A 320 11.86 16.34 7.47
CA SER A 320 12.41 14.99 7.24
C SER A 320 11.37 13.90 7.50
N ILE A 321 10.63 14.00 8.61
CA ILE A 321 9.54 13.08 8.93
C ILE A 321 8.45 13.14 7.86
N THR A 322 8.06 14.35 7.44
CA THR A 322 7.06 14.56 6.38
C THR A 322 7.50 13.89 5.07
N CYS A 323 8.75 14.08 4.65
CA CYS A 323 9.29 13.46 3.45
C CYS A 323 9.28 11.92 3.53
N ILE A 324 9.62 11.33 4.69
CA ILE A 324 9.60 9.87 4.88
C ILE A 324 8.18 9.32 4.76
N PHE A 325 7.21 9.93 5.45
CA PHE A 325 5.81 9.49 5.39
C PHE A 325 5.23 9.68 3.98
N LEU A 326 5.54 10.79 3.33
CA LEU A 326 5.14 11.06 1.96
C LEU A 326 5.74 10.04 1.00
N ALA A 327 7.04 9.72 1.12
CA ALA A 327 7.69 8.70 0.29
C ALA A 327 7.09 7.31 0.53
N ALA A 328 6.88 6.90 1.78
CA ALA A 328 6.27 5.62 2.12
C ALA A 328 4.85 5.46 1.56
N TYR A 329 4.09 6.55 1.47
CA TYR A 329 2.74 6.57 0.92
C TYR A 329 2.71 6.67 -0.62
N LEU A 330 3.57 7.51 -1.22
CA LEU A 330 3.60 7.73 -2.66
C LEU A 330 4.30 6.60 -3.44
N LEU A 331 5.30 5.93 -2.86
CA LEU A 331 6.05 4.89 -3.57
C LEU A 331 5.16 3.74 -4.09
N PRO A 332 4.23 3.17 -3.30
CA PRO A 332 3.29 2.17 -3.81
C PRO A 332 2.39 2.70 -4.93
N ILE A 333 1.94 3.96 -4.84
CA ILE A 333 1.09 4.59 -5.86
C ILE A 333 1.86 4.70 -7.18
N ILE A 334 3.10 5.21 -7.12
CA ILE A 334 3.99 5.30 -8.28
C ILE A 334 4.26 3.90 -8.85
N GLY A 335 4.50 2.90 -7.99
CA GLY A 335 4.73 1.52 -8.40
C GLY A 335 3.54 0.88 -9.11
N ILE A 336 2.31 1.19 -8.70
CA ILE A 336 1.08 0.69 -9.35
C ILE A 336 0.78 1.45 -10.64
N LEU A 337 0.89 2.79 -10.64
CA LEU A 337 0.49 3.60 -11.79
C LEU A 337 1.55 3.66 -12.90
N GLY A 338 2.83 3.68 -12.54
CA GLY A 338 3.94 3.85 -13.49
C GLY A 338 5.02 2.76 -13.40
N GLY A 339 5.02 1.95 -12.34
CA GLY A 339 6.05 0.93 -12.15
C GLY A 339 6.07 -0.12 -13.26
N SER A 340 4.90 -0.52 -13.78
CA SER A 340 4.80 -1.42 -14.94
C SER A 340 5.45 -0.83 -16.18
N ASP A 341 5.19 0.45 -16.47
CA ASP A 341 5.68 1.12 -17.67
C ASP A 341 7.17 1.42 -17.61
N ILE A 342 7.68 1.79 -16.43
CA ILE A 342 9.11 1.99 -16.18
C ILE A 342 9.84 0.65 -16.32
N GLN A 343 9.34 -0.39 -15.66
CA GLN A 343 9.96 -1.72 -15.73
C GLN A 343 9.89 -2.30 -17.14
N TRP A 344 8.78 -2.08 -17.87
CA TRP A 344 8.65 -2.46 -19.27
C TRP A 344 9.73 -1.82 -20.13
N TYR A 345 9.92 -0.50 -19.99
CA TYR A 345 10.95 0.23 -20.71
C TYR A 345 12.34 -0.34 -20.41
N HIS A 346 12.68 -0.53 -19.14
CA HIS A 346 13.98 -1.11 -18.75
C HIS A 346 14.20 -2.53 -19.29
N GLN A 347 13.14 -3.34 -19.34
CA GLN A 347 13.20 -4.70 -19.87
C GLN A 347 13.35 -4.71 -21.39
N MET A 348 12.72 -3.79 -22.12
CA MET A 348 12.63 -3.84 -23.58
C MET A 348 13.65 -2.96 -24.32
N LYS A 349 14.18 -1.90 -23.69
CA LYS A 349 15.06 -0.91 -24.36
C LYS A 349 16.27 -1.53 -25.09
N ASP A 350 16.86 -2.58 -24.52
CA ASP A 350 18.08 -3.21 -25.02
C ASP A 350 17.75 -4.50 -25.81
N SER A 351 16.48 -4.83 -26.01
CA SER A 351 16.04 -6.10 -26.62
C SER A 351 16.50 -6.30 -28.06
N CYS A 352 17.05 -5.28 -28.71
CA CYS A 352 17.53 -5.40 -30.08
C CYS A 352 18.96 -4.91 -30.24
N GLU A 353 19.70 -4.90 -29.13
CA GLU A 353 21.15 -4.82 -29.15
C GLU A 353 21.71 -6.05 -29.90
N GLY A 354 22.62 -5.82 -30.85
CA GLY A 354 23.22 -6.85 -31.70
C GLY A 354 22.40 -7.28 -32.93
N PHE A 355 21.35 -6.54 -33.30
CA PHE A 355 20.59 -6.75 -34.54
C PHE A 355 20.84 -5.61 -35.52
N ASP A 356 20.91 -5.95 -36.80
CA ASP A 356 21.32 -5.02 -37.86
C ASP A 356 20.12 -4.40 -38.60
N THR A 357 18.97 -5.07 -38.63
CA THR A 357 17.78 -4.59 -39.33
C THR A 357 16.59 -4.43 -38.38
N ARG A 358 15.82 -3.35 -38.59
CA ARG A 358 14.58 -3.05 -37.85
C ARG A 358 13.39 -3.03 -38.79
N ILE A 359 12.29 -3.62 -38.34
CA ILE A 359 11.04 -3.72 -39.07
C ILE A 359 9.90 -3.30 -38.16
N VAL A 360 9.13 -2.28 -38.53
CA VAL A 360 8.01 -1.82 -37.70
C VAL A 360 6.79 -2.71 -37.96
N MET A 361 6.31 -3.37 -36.91
CA MET A 361 5.27 -4.42 -37.01
C MET A 361 3.85 -3.86 -36.82
N GLY A 362 3.70 -2.67 -36.22
CA GLY A 362 2.41 -2.12 -35.82
C GLY A 362 1.94 -2.67 -34.48
N THR A 363 1.20 -1.86 -33.71
CA THR A 363 0.89 -2.12 -32.29
C THR A 363 -0.44 -2.80 -32.03
N ARG A 364 -1.52 -2.38 -32.71
CA ARG A 364 -2.88 -2.86 -32.46
C ARG A 364 -3.42 -3.72 -33.60
N THR A 365 -3.05 -3.37 -34.82
CA THR A 365 -3.43 -4.09 -36.02
C THR A 365 -2.17 -4.50 -36.78
N PRO A 366 -2.18 -5.68 -37.43
CA PRO A 366 -1.08 -6.05 -38.31
C PRO A 366 -0.99 -5.01 -39.42
N ARG A 367 0.24 -4.66 -39.77
CA ARG A 367 0.48 -3.89 -40.99
C ARG A 367 0.30 -4.80 -42.20
N SER A 368 0.02 -4.19 -43.33
CA SER A 368 0.06 -4.83 -44.63
C SER A 368 1.27 -4.36 -45.45
N THR A 369 1.87 -3.24 -45.07
CA THR A 369 3.13 -2.73 -45.64
C THR A 369 4.21 -2.68 -44.57
N TYR A 370 5.35 -3.29 -44.87
CA TYR A 370 6.49 -3.43 -43.99
C TYR A 370 7.71 -2.75 -44.59
N TYR A 371 8.30 -1.85 -43.83
CA TYR A 371 9.54 -1.17 -44.18
C TYR A 371 10.66 -1.78 -43.35
N LEU A 372 11.67 -2.32 -44.03
CA LEU A 372 12.85 -2.88 -43.42
C LEU A 372 13.97 -1.88 -43.58
N ARG A 373 14.56 -1.50 -42.45
CA ARG A 373 15.66 -0.55 -42.39
C ARG A 373 16.87 -1.21 -41.75
N SER A 374 17.92 -1.38 -42.53
CA SER A 374 19.23 -1.77 -42.02
C SER A 374 19.89 -0.59 -41.30
N LEU A 375 20.74 -0.91 -40.32
CA LEU A 375 21.67 0.00 -39.69
C LEU A 375 22.90 0.24 -40.58
N ASP A 376 23.17 -0.64 -41.54
CA ASP A 376 24.18 -0.43 -42.57
C ASP A 376 23.65 0.57 -43.61
N PRO A 377 24.26 1.77 -43.74
CA PRO A 377 23.80 2.78 -44.68
C PRO A 377 23.98 2.41 -46.16
N SER A 378 24.70 1.32 -46.46
CA SER A 378 24.87 0.81 -47.82
C SER A 378 23.72 -0.08 -48.30
N VAL A 379 22.79 -0.44 -47.41
CA VAL A 379 21.60 -1.23 -47.74
C VAL A 379 20.41 -0.28 -47.88
N ASP A 380 19.85 -0.21 -49.08
CA ASP A 380 18.65 0.59 -49.34
C ASP A 380 17.45 0.10 -48.52
N GLU A 381 16.55 1.02 -48.15
CA GLU A 381 15.32 0.66 -47.45
C GLU A 381 14.45 -0.27 -48.32
N GLN A 382 14.07 -1.43 -47.76
CA GLN A 382 13.28 -2.42 -48.47
C GLN A 382 11.83 -2.32 -48.06
N THR A 383 10.93 -2.49 -49.03
CA THR A 383 9.48 -2.50 -48.80
C THR A 383 8.91 -3.85 -49.18
N PHE A 384 8.15 -4.43 -48.27
CA PHE A 384 7.41 -5.66 -48.47
C PHE A 384 5.92 -5.48 -48.17
N PHE A 385 5.11 -6.28 -48.82
CA PHE A 385 3.66 -6.26 -48.76
C PHE A 385 3.15 -7.62 -48.29
N LEU A 386 2.21 -7.61 -47.36
CA LEU A 386 1.53 -8.79 -46.85
C LEU A 386 0.05 -8.72 -47.22
N ALA A 387 -0.45 -9.74 -47.90
CA ALA A 387 -1.87 -9.87 -48.20
C ALA A 387 -2.35 -11.33 -48.14
N PRO A 388 -3.62 -11.57 -47.79
CA PRO A 388 -4.24 -12.88 -47.96
C PRO A 388 -4.52 -13.13 -49.45
N VAL A 389 -4.24 -14.35 -49.90
CA VAL A 389 -4.48 -14.83 -51.25
C VAL A 389 -5.47 -15.99 -51.19
N PHE A 390 -6.47 -15.94 -52.07
CA PHE A 390 -7.47 -16.99 -52.22
C PHE A 390 -7.38 -17.57 -53.63
N ALA A 391 -7.00 -18.84 -53.72
CA ALA A 391 -6.79 -19.60 -54.95
C ALA A 391 -7.46 -20.99 -54.86
N PRO A 392 -8.80 -21.04 -54.66
CA PRO A 392 -9.50 -22.29 -54.42
C PRO A 392 -9.45 -23.21 -55.64
N GLN A 393 -9.25 -24.50 -55.40
CA GLN A 393 -9.42 -25.54 -56.40
C GLN A 393 -10.60 -26.43 -55.99
N VAL A 394 -11.59 -26.56 -56.87
CA VAL A 394 -12.83 -27.29 -56.56
C VAL A 394 -12.52 -28.75 -56.21
N GLY A 395 -12.93 -29.19 -55.03
CA GLY A 395 -12.74 -30.57 -54.57
C GLY A 395 -11.30 -30.91 -54.13
N SER A 396 -10.41 -29.93 -54.09
CA SER A 396 -9.03 -30.11 -53.63
C SER A 396 -8.92 -29.85 -52.13
N ASN A 397 -8.03 -30.56 -51.45
CA ASN A 397 -7.60 -30.26 -50.08
C ASN A 397 -6.10 -29.92 -50.02
N GLU A 398 -5.48 -29.67 -51.18
CA GLU A 398 -4.09 -29.30 -51.32
C GLU A 398 -3.78 -27.98 -50.58
N PRO A 399 -2.52 -27.77 -50.15
CA PRO A 399 -2.08 -26.51 -49.57
C PRO A 399 -2.17 -25.35 -50.58
N TYR A 400 -2.12 -24.12 -50.04
CA TYR A 400 -2.16 -22.87 -50.81
C TYR A 400 -3.50 -22.57 -51.51
N GLN A 401 -4.61 -23.10 -51.00
CA GLN A 401 -5.95 -22.63 -51.39
C GLN A 401 -6.31 -21.30 -50.73
N TYR A 402 -5.86 -21.12 -49.49
CA TYR A 402 -5.92 -19.87 -48.75
C TYR A 402 -4.60 -19.72 -48.00
N TYR A 403 -3.85 -18.66 -48.30
CA TYR A 403 -2.53 -18.44 -47.73
C TYR A 403 -2.25 -16.94 -47.63
N HIS A 404 -1.22 -16.58 -46.88
CA HIS A 404 -0.72 -15.22 -46.82
C HIS A 404 0.54 -15.11 -47.67
N ARG A 405 0.57 -14.15 -48.58
CA ARG A 405 1.74 -13.84 -49.40
C ARG A 405 2.45 -12.61 -48.85
N PHE A 406 3.74 -12.76 -48.58
CA PHE A 406 4.65 -11.69 -48.19
C PHE A 406 5.65 -11.45 -49.32
N SER A 407 5.50 -10.37 -50.08
CA SER A 407 6.30 -10.13 -51.29
C SER A 407 6.94 -8.73 -51.35
N GLY A 408 8.09 -8.63 -52.00
CA GLY A 408 8.89 -7.42 -52.08
C GLY A 408 10.25 -7.65 -52.74
N ASN A 409 11.15 -6.68 -52.58
CA ASN A 409 12.52 -6.79 -53.06
C ASN A 409 13.46 -6.91 -51.86
N SER A 410 14.30 -7.96 -51.83
CA SER A 410 15.41 -8.03 -50.88
C SER A 410 16.62 -7.24 -51.39
N ALA A 411 17.70 -7.18 -50.63
CA ALA A 411 18.95 -6.56 -51.07
C ALA A 411 19.61 -7.32 -52.25
N HIS A 412 19.22 -8.57 -52.48
CA HIS A 412 19.90 -9.46 -53.42
C HIS A 412 18.98 -10.07 -54.48
N THR A 413 17.68 -10.16 -54.18
CA THR A 413 16.70 -10.78 -55.07
C THR A 413 15.55 -9.81 -55.27
N ALA A 414 15.34 -9.42 -56.52
CA ALA A 414 14.15 -8.68 -56.92
C ALA A 414 12.93 -9.62 -56.93
N HIS A 415 11.77 -9.10 -56.56
CA HIS A 415 10.48 -9.78 -56.68
C HIS A 415 10.44 -11.15 -55.97
N LEU A 416 10.89 -11.15 -54.71
CA LEU A 416 10.79 -12.29 -53.82
C LEU A 416 9.38 -12.36 -53.21
N ALA A 417 8.85 -13.57 -53.03
CA ALA A 417 7.61 -13.82 -52.30
C ALA A 417 7.75 -15.02 -51.35
N VAL A 418 7.16 -14.92 -50.18
CA VAL A 418 6.96 -16.04 -49.26
C VAL A 418 5.47 -16.29 -49.12
N ASP A 419 5.03 -17.50 -49.45
CA ASP A 419 3.66 -17.94 -49.22
C ASP A 419 3.61 -18.78 -47.94
N VAL A 420 2.67 -18.45 -47.06
CA VAL A 420 2.46 -19.15 -45.78
C VAL A 420 1.01 -19.61 -45.68
N ASP A 421 0.80 -20.92 -45.68
CA ASP A 421 -0.49 -21.56 -45.39
C ASP A 421 -0.46 -22.08 -43.95
N ILE A 422 -0.96 -21.26 -43.02
CA ILE A 422 -0.96 -21.56 -41.59
C ILE A 422 -1.84 -22.77 -41.27
N ASP A 423 -2.99 -22.88 -41.95
CA ASP A 423 -4.00 -23.90 -41.63
C ASP A 423 -3.55 -25.29 -42.11
N LYS A 424 -2.77 -25.35 -43.20
CA LYS A 424 -2.13 -26.58 -43.70
C LYS A 424 -0.71 -26.79 -43.16
N GLY A 425 -0.16 -25.82 -42.44
CA GLY A 425 1.19 -25.89 -41.89
C GLY A 425 2.24 -25.98 -42.99
N ALA A 426 2.10 -25.20 -44.05
CA ALA A 426 3.00 -25.22 -45.21
C ALA A 426 3.53 -23.81 -45.51
N TRP A 427 4.75 -23.76 -46.05
CA TRP A 427 5.34 -22.52 -46.54
C TRP A 427 6.18 -22.78 -47.80
N ARG A 428 6.32 -21.76 -48.63
CA ARG A 428 7.23 -21.78 -49.80
C ARG A 428 7.83 -20.41 -50.06
N LEU A 429 9.09 -20.43 -50.49
CA LEU A 429 9.81 -19.27 -51.02
C LEU A 429 9.77 -19.31 -52.54
N VAL A 430 9.29 -18.22 -53.14
CA VAL A 430 9.02 -18.10 -54.56
C VAL A 430 9.77 -16.88 -55.10
N GLU A 431 10.36 -17.04 -56.28
CA GLU A 431 10.89 -15.94 -57.07
C GLU A 431 9.92 -15.64 -58.21
N LEU A 432 9.66 -14.36 -58.42
CA LEU A 432 8.73 -13.87 -59.42
C LEU A 432 9.50 -13.25 -60.59
N ASP A 433 9.02 -13.44 -61.81
CA ASP A 433 9.62 -12.83 -63.01
C ASP A 433 9.32 -11.32 -63.18
N GLY A 434 8.51 -10.76 -62.28
CA GLY A 434 8.11 -9.36 -62.27
C GLY A 434 7.50 -8.92 -60.93
N PRO A 435 7.16 -7.63 -60.78
CA PRO A 435 6.64 -7.09 -59.53
C PRO A 435 5.27 -7.68 -59.18
N ASP A 436 5.07 -7.99 -57.89
CA ASP A 436 3.80 -8.47 -57.35
C ASP A 436 2.83 -7.31 -57.05
N GLU A 437 2.38 -6.66 -58.12
CA GLU A 437 1.45 -5.53 -58.06
C GLU A 437 0.13 -5.93 -57.38
N ARG A 438 -0.28 -7.20 -57.52
CA ARG A 438 -1.49 -7.72 -56.90
C ARG A 438 -1.39 -7.67 -55.38
N THR A 439 -0.35 -8.27 -54.80
CA THR A 439 -0.16 -8.28 -53.34
C THR A 439 0.05 -6.86 -52.81
N ALA A 440 0.83 -6.03 -53.52
CA ALA A 440 1.02 -4.63 -53.15
C ALA A 440 -0.30 -3.85 -53.13
N TRP A 441 -1.16 -4.03 -54.13
CA TRP A 441 -2.48 -3.38 -54.19
C TRP A 441 -3.40 -3.85 -53.06
N TYR A 442 -3.47 -5.16 -52.81
CA TYR A 442 -4.25 -5.71 -51.71
C TYR A 442 -3.77 -5.20 -50.35
N ALA A 443 -2.45 -5.08 -50.18
CA ALA A 443 -1.85 -4.59 -48.96
C ALA A 443 -2.13 -3.09 -48.73
N ILE A 444 -1.96 -2.24 -49.74
CA ILE A 444 -2.09 -0.79 -49.60
C ILE A 444 -3.57 -0.37 -49.48
N GLY A 445 -4.51 -1.05 -50.14
CA GLY A 445 -5.89 -0.61 -50.04
C GLY A 445 -6.95 -1.41 -50.77
N ARG A 446 -7.46 -2.47 -50.12
CA ARG A 446 -8.88 -2.84 -50.20
C ARG A 446 -9.76 -2.03 -49.21
N LYS A 447 -9.15 -1.45 -48.16
CA LYS A 447 -9.87 -0.86 -47.01
C LYS A 447 -10.73 0.38 -47.31
N TYR A 448 -10.69 0.95 -48.51
CA TYR A 448 -11.28 2.26 -48.77
C TYR A 448 -12.21 2.38 -49.98
N THR A 449 -12.38 1.34 -50.82
CA THR A 449 -13.29 1.46 -51.98
C THR A 449 -13.88 0.13 -52.43
N ASP A 450 -15.16 0.12 -52.81
CA ASP A 450 -15.83 -0.96 -53.57
C ASP A 450 -15.33 -1.06 -55.03
N SER A 451 -14.10 -0.61 -55.30
CA SER A 451 -13.55 -0.58 -56.64
C SER A 451 -13.38 -2.01 -57.17
N PRO A 452 -13.74 -2.28 -58.44
CA PRO A 452 -13.46 -3.56 -59.06
C PRO A 452 -11.95 -3.83 -59.03
N LEU A 453 -11.57 -5.11 -58.87
CA LEU A 453 -10.18 -5.53 -58.85
C LEU A 453 -9.49 -5.10 -60.15
N PRO A 454 -8.37 -4.36 -60.10
CA PRO A 454 -7.58 -4.08 -61.30
C PRO A 454 -7.16 -5.38 -61.97
N THR A 455 -6.99 -5.33 -63.30
CA THR A 455 -6.32 -6.42 -64.01
C THR A 455 -4.83 -6.26 -63.83
N PHE A 456 -4.19 -7.23 -63.18
CA PHE A 456 -2.75 -7.27 -63.00
C PHE A 456 -2.11 -8.09 -64.13
N ALA A 457 -0.88 -7.75 -64.50
CA ALA A 457 -0.09 -8.60 -65.38
C ALA A 457 0.08 -10.00 -64.74
N HIS A 458 0.11 -11.04 -65.57
CA HIS A 458 0.46 -12.36 -65.08
C HIS A 458 1.95 -12.42 -64.78
N THR A 459 2.30 -12.85 -63.58
CA THR A 459 3.66 -13.02 -63.10
C THR A 459 3.93 -14.51 -62.96
N ASN A 460 4.98 -15.02 -63.60
CA ASN A 460 5.37 -16.41 -63.43
C ASN A 460 6.05 -16.61 -62.07
N GLU A 461 5.74 -17.73 -61.44
CA GLU A 461 6.21 -18.10 -60.11
C GLU A 461 7.20 -19.27 -60.23
N THR A 462 8.42 -19.08 -59.75
CA THR A 462 9.42 -20.16 -59.64
C THR A 462 9.66 -20.47 -58.17
N GLU A 463 9.27 -21.67 -57.74
CA GLU A 463 9.50 -22.12 -56.37
C GLU A 463 11.00 -22.40 -56.15
N ARG A 464 11.60 -21.71 -55.18
CA ARG A 464 12.99 -21.92 -54.76
C ARG A 464 13.09 -22.96 -53.65
N TYR A 465 12.23 -22.83 -52.64
CA TYR A 465 12.20 -23.72 -51.48
C TYR A 465 10.77 -23.91 -50.98
N ASN A 466 10.52 -25.04 -50.33
CA ASN A 466 9.28 -25.30 -49.62
C ASN A 466 9.57 -26.01 -48.29
N GLY A 467 8.57 -26.05 -47.42
CA GLY A 467 8.67 -26.78 -46.18
C GLY A 467 7.38 -26.78 -45.36
N THR A 468 7.52 -27.27 -44.14
CA THR A 468 6.42 -27.53 -43.22
C THR A 468 6.54 -26.72 -41.93
N LEU A 469 5.41 -26.47 -41.30
CA LEU A 469 5.29 -25.80 -40.01
C LEU A 469 4.83 -26.81 -38.97
N GLU A 470 5.74 -27.27 -38.13
CA GLU A 470 5.40 -28.20 -37.06
C GLU A 470 5.07 -27.46 -35.76
N LYS A 471 3.85 -27.64 -35.28
CA LYS A 471 3.47 -27.13 -33.96
C LYS A 471 4.01 -28.00 -32.83
N ARG A 472 4.82 -27.41 -31.95
CA ARG A 472 5.41 -28.06 -30.78
C ARG A 472 5.08 -27.26 -29.52
N GLY A 473 3.92 -27.55 -28.94
CA GLY A 473 3.44 -26.85 -27.73
C GLY A 473 3.10 -25.38 -28.02
N THR A 474 3.87 -24.46 -27.42
CA THR A 474 3.72 -23.00 -27.58
C THR A 474 4.63 -22.41 -28.67
N HIS A 475 5.41 -23.27 -29.33
CA HIS A 475 6.43 -22.93 -30.31
C HIS A 475 6.09 -23.53 -31.69
N LEU A 476 6.73 -23.00 -32.73
CA LEU A 476 6.77 -23.61 -34.05
C LEU A 476 8.18 -24.07 -34.37
N TRP A 477 8.26 -25.20 -35.06
CA TRP A 477 9.49 -25.81 -35.55
C TRP A 477 9.45 -25.86 -37.08
N LEU A 478 10.53 -25.42 -37.71
CA LEU A 478 10.76 -25.51 -39.16
C LEU A 478 11.87 -26.54 -39.38
N PRO A 479 11.53 -27.81 -39.64
CA PRO A 479 12.50 -28.89 -39.70
C PRO A 479 13.52 -28.70 -40.83
N GLU A 480 13.13 -28.12 -41.96
CA GLU A 480 13.97 -28.00 -43.15
C GLU A 480 15.18 -27.09 -42.92
N TRP A 481 15.08 -26.14 -42.00
CA TRP A 481 16.15 -25.19 -41.67
C TRP A 481 16.58 -25.24 -40.21
N GLU A 482 16.11 -26.25 -39.47
CA GLU A 482 16.33 -26.39 -38.04
C GLU A 482 16.09 -25.09 -37.25
N MET A 483 14.97 -24.41 -37.52
CA MET A 483 14.63 -23.14 -36.87
C MET A 483 13.49 -23.31 -35.87
N VAL A 484 13.62 -22.68 -34.69
CA VAL A 484 12.55 -22.61 -33.69
C VAL A 484 11.99 -21.19 -33.61
N ILE A 485 10.68 -21.04 -33.79
CA ILE A 485 9.96 -19.80 -33.49
C ILE A 485 9.27 -19.97 -32.13
N GLN A 486 9.84 -19.38 -31.08
CA GLN A 486 9.32 -19.50 -29.73
C GLN A 486 8.15 -18.56 -29.45
N GLY A 487 7.11 -19.06 -28.77
CA GLY A 487 6.05 -18.25 -28.16
C GLY A 487 4.96 -17.78 -29.12
N ILE A 488 5.04 -18.11 -30.41
CA ILE A 488 4.09 -17.65 -31.43
C ILE A 488 2.67 -18.24 -31.24
N GLU A 489 2.56 -19.50 -30.79
CA GLU A 489 1.24 -20.11 -30.53
C GLU A 489 0.59 -19.57 -29.25
N ASP A 490 1.42 -19.17 -28.28
CA ASP A 490 0.95 -18.47 -27.08
C ASP A 490 0.53 -17.04 -27.42
N ALA A 491 1.32 -16.33 -28.23
CA ALA A 491 0.97 -15.02 -28.78
C ALA A 491 -0.35 -15.08 -29.57
N ARG A 492 -0.64 -16.21 -30.25
CA ARG A 492 -1.91 -16.45 -30.93
C ARG A 492 -3.14 -16.37 -30.02
N ARG A 493 -2.97 -16.65 -28.73
CA ARG A 493 -4.04 -16.63 -27.73
C ARG A 493 -3.96 -15.41 -26.80
N HIS A 494 -2.78 -14.81 -26.69
CA HIS A 494 -2.42 -13.78 -25.74
C HIS A 494 -1.52 -12.75 -26.43
N HIS A 495 -2.10 -11.70 -27.01
CA HIS A 495 -1.36 -10.69 -27.78
C HIS A 495 -0.27 -10.00 -26.95
N GLU A 496 -0.40 -9.97 -25.62
CA GLU A 496 0.63 -9.47 -24.72
C GLU A 496 1.98 -10.20 -24.82
N ILE A 497 2.02 -11.39 -25.42
CA ILE A 497 3.23 -12.20 -25.63
C ILE A 497 3.93 -11.84 -26.95
N GLU A 498 3.27 -11.14 -27.88
CA GLU A 498 3.86 -10.71 -29.15
C GLU A 498 5.24 -10.04 -29.01
N PRO A 499 5.53 -9.21 -27.98
CA PRO A 499 6.85 -8.61 -27.81
C PRO A 499 7.98 -9.57 -27.42
N PHE A 500 7.69 -10.85 -27.19
CA PHE A 500 8.63 -11.83 -26.65
C PHE A 500 8.96 -12.98 -27.63
N ILE A 501 8.41 -12.94 -28.84
CA ILE A 501 8.70 -13.94 -29.88
C ILE A 501 10.17 -13.86 -30.28
N ARG A 502 10.81 -15.03 -30.40
CA ARG A 502 12.21 -15.19 -30.80
C ARG A 502 12.34 -16.28 -31.84
N VAL A 503 13.22 -16.08 -32.81
CA VAL A 503 13.56 -17.05 -33.84
C VAL A 503 15.01 -17.47 -33.62
N PHE A 504 15.22 -18.77 -33.45
CA PHE A 504 16.53 -19.37 -33.25
C PHE A 504 16.96 -20.13 -34.49
N ASP A 505 18.20 -19.91 -34.91
CA ASP A 505 18.92 -20.77 -35.85
C ASP A 505 19.66 -21.84 -35.03
N VAL A 506 19.14 -23.07 -35.04
CA VAL A 506 19.69 -24.17 -34.22
C VAL A 506 20.85 -24.87 -34.91
N GLN A 507 21.02 -24.71 -36.22
CA GLN A 507 22.08 -25.37 -37.01
C GLN A 507 23.48 -25.00 -36.50
N ARG A 508 23.62 -23.77 -35.99
CA ARG A 508 24.89 -23.24 -35.49
C ARG A 508 25.23 -23.70 -34.07
N ALA A 509 24.30 -24.33 -33.36
CA ALA A 509 24.53 -24.75 -31.98
C ALA A 509 25.49 -25.96 -31.91
N PRO A 510 26.30 -26.11 -30.83
CA PRO A 510 27.22 -27.24 -30.69
C PRO A 510 26.54 -28.62 -30.68
N ASP A 511 25.30 -28.68 -30.19
CA ASP A 511 24.43 -29.87 -30.22
C ASP A 511 23.02 -29.41 -30.64
N PRO A 512 22.74 -29.34 -31.95
CA PRO A 512 21.48 -28.82 -32.48
C PRO A 512 20.25 -29.55 -31.91
N GLY A 513 20.30 -30.88 -31.83
CA GLY A 513 19.19 -31.69 -31.34
C GLY A 513 18.84 -31.39 -29.88
N ALA A 514 19.84 -31.40 -28.99
CA ALA A 514 19.60 -31.10 -27.57
C ALA A 514 19.23 -29.62 -27.34
N TYR A 515 19.79 -28.71 -28.14
CA TYR A 515 19.46 -27.28 -28.06
C TYR A 515 18.02 -27.01 -28.51
N ALA A 516 17.60 -27.56 -29.66
CA ALA A 516 16.23 -27.47 -30.16
C ALA A 516 15.23 -28.02 -29.13
N GLN A 517 15.52 -29.19 -28.54
CA GLN A 517 14.64 -29.78 -27.53
C GLN A 517 14.50 -28.90 -26.28
N ARG A 518 15.58 -28.22 -25.87
CA ARG A 518 15.55 -27.27 -24.76
C ARG A 518 14.72 -26.03 -25.08
N LEU A 519 14.84 -25.50 -26.31
CA LEU A 519 14.07 -24.36 -26.78
C LEU A 519 12.57 -24.68 -26.90
N MET A 520 12.21 -25.93 -27.15
CA MET A 520 10.81 -26.35 -27.30
C MET A 520 10.11 -26.73 -25.97
N GLN A 521 10.77 -26.54 -24.82
CA GLN A 521 10.15 -26.81 -23.52
C GLN A 521 9.01 -25.83 -23.22
N ALA A 522 7.92 -26.34 -22.63
CA ALA A 522 6.73 -25.53 -22.31
C ALA A 522 7.04 -24.32 -21.40
N ASN A 523 7.99 -24.47 -20.47
CA ASN A 523 8.48 -23.37 -19.66
C ASN A 523 9.73 -22.79 -20.34
N TRP A 524 9.55 -21.67 -21.03
CA TRP A 524 10.65 -20.99 -21.71
C TRP A 524 11.01 -19.69 -20.98
N GLY A 525 12.31 -19.47 -20.78
CA GLY A 525 12.82 -18.23 -20.21
C GLY A 525 13.10 -17.21 -21.30
N TRP A 526 12.37 -16.09 -21.30
CA TRP A 526 12.75 -14.93 -22.11
C TRP A 526 13.82 -14.10 -21.40
N SER A 527 14.77 -13.58 -22.18
CA SER A 527 15.81 -12.66 -21.72
C SER A 527 16.03 -11.58 -22.78
N PRO A 528 16.27 -10.32 -22.39
CA PRO A 528 16.68 -9.27 -23.32
C PRO A 528 18.16 -9.41 -23.72
N ALA A 529 18.95 -10.19 -22.96
CA ALA A 529 20.37 -10.36 -23.20
C ALA A 529 20.65 -10.83 -24.63
N TRP A 530 21.83 -10.49 -25.11
CA TRP A 530 22.32 -10.98 -26.39
C TRP A 530 22.49 -12.51 -26.38
N ASP A 531 22.13 -13.14 -27.49
CA ASP A 531 22.22 -14.58 -27.71
C ASP A 531 22.60 -14.78 -29.19
N GLU A 532 23.70 -15.49 -29.43
CA GLU A 532 24.31 -15.64 -30.76
C GLU A 532 23.44 -16.45 -31.74
N TYR A 533 22.57 -17.33 -31.21
CA TYR A 533 21.68 -18.18 -32.02
C TYR A 533 20.34 -17.52 -32.33
N VAL A 534 20.02 -16.38 -31.69
CA VAL A 534 18.80 -15.63 -31.97
C VAL A 534 19.00 -14.80 -33.24
N MET A 535 18.40 -15.24 -34.34
CA MET A 535 18.43 -14.53 -35.62
C MET A 535 17.39 -13.43 -35.72
N MET A 536 16.24 -13.58 -35.04
CA MET A 536 15.19 -12.56 -34.99
C MET A 536 14.51 -12.50 -33.64
N ARG A 537 14.01 -11.32 -33.29
CA ARG A 537 13.08 -11.19 -32.18
C ARG A 537 12.18 -9.98 -32.32
N THR A 538 10.97 -10.15 -31.82
CA THR A 538 10.09 -9.02 -31.56
C THR A 538 10.53 -8.28 -30.31
N ALA A 539 10.28 -6.97 -30.26
CA ALA A 539 10.44 -6.16 -29.07
C ALA A 539 9.43 -5.02 -29.07
N SER A 540 8.91 -4.64 -27.90
CA SER A 540 8.03 -3.48 -27.81
C SER A 540 8.67 -2.32 -27.05
N PHE A 541 8.92 -1.24 -27.79
CA PHE A 541 9.61 -0.05 -27.29
C PHE A 541 8.63 1.00 -26.73
N GLY A 542 9.19 1.88 -25.89
CA GLY A 542 8.48 2.97 -25.23
C GLY A 542 7.86 2.56 -23.88
N HIS A 543 7.33 3.55 -23.17
CA HIS A 543 6.58 3.34 -21.92
C HIS A 543 5.19 2.80 -22.24
N GLY A 544 4.84 1.59 -21.78
CA GLY A 544 3.50 1.04 -21.97
C GLY A 544 3.22 0.47 -23.37
N ARG A 545 4.18 -0.23 -23.99
CA ARG A 545 3.99 -1.00 -25.24
C ARG A 545 3.61 -0.17 -26.48
N GLN A 546 4.22 0.99 -26.63
CA GLN A 546 3.84 1.99 -27.64
C GLN A 546 4.20 1.64 -29.07
N ARG A 547 5.18 0.75 -29.28
CA ARG A 547 5.65 0.37 -30.62
C ARG A 547 6.10 -1.07 -30.61
N LEU A 548 5.63 -1.91 -31.52
CA LEU A 548 6.15 -3.26 -31.72
C LEU A 548 7.04 -3.26 -32.97
N ASP A 549 8.28 -3.68 -32.79
CA ASP A 549 9.25 -3.85 -33.87
C ASP A 549 9.72 -5.31 -33.91
N MET A 550 10.16 -5.76 -35.08
CA MET A 550 10.96 -6.95 -35.26
C MET A 550 12.40 -6.51 -35.52
N CYS A 551 13.32 -7.20 -34.87
CA CYS A 551 14.75 -6.98 -34.98
C CYS A 551 15.36 -8.23 -35.61
N VAL A 552 16.09 -8.03 -36.70
CA VAL A 552 16.61 -9.10 -37.54
C VAL A 552 18.12 -8.95 -37.65
N ARG A 553 18.82 -10.06 -37.44
CA ARG A 553 20.26 -10.13 -37.64
C ARG A 553 20.53 -10.36 -39.12
N GLU A 554 21.47 -9.61 -39.66
CA GLU A 554 21.95 -9.85 -41.01
C GLU A 554 22.96 -11.01 -40.94
N ASN A 555 22.74 -12.04 -41.77
CA ASN A 555 23.51 -13.27 -41.68
C ASN A 555 24.98 -13.05 -42.05
N TYR A 556 25.83 -13.94 -41.54
CA TYR A 556 27.20 -14.11 -42.02
C TYR A 556 27.22 -15.38 -42.87
N PHE A 557 27.88 -15.30 -44.03
CA PHE A 557 28.20 -16.48 -44.83
C PHE A 557 29.71 -16.70 -44.78
N LEU A 558 30.12 -17.96 -44.86
CA LEU A 558 31.51 -18.31 -45.05
C LEU A 558 31.83 -18.16 -46.55
N THR A 559 32.80 -17.31 -46.88
CA THR A 559 33.38 -17.24 -48.21
C THR A 559 34.06 -18.57 -48.58
N GLU A 560 34.42 -18.78 -49.85
CA GLU A 560 35.17 -19.97 -50.29
C GLU A 560 36.51 -20.15 -49.56
N LYS A 561 37.04 -19.08 -48.93
CA LYS A 561 38.26 -19.10 -48.11
C LYS A 561 38.01 -19.42 -46.63
N GLY A 562 36.75 -19.66 -46.24
CA GLY A 562 36.34 -19.87 -44.86
C GLY A 562 36.30 -18.60 -44.01
N GLU A 563 36.36 -17.41 -44.64
CA GLU A 563 36.23 -16.12 -43.93
C GLU A 563 34.75 -15.77 -43.80
N GLU A 564 34.30 -15.35 -42.62
CA GLU A 564 32.94 -14.84 -42.42
C GLU A 564 32.78 -13.47 -43.10
N GLU A 565 31.99 -13.43 -44.18
CA GLU A 565 31.59 -12.19 -44.82
C GLU A 565 30.15 -11.85 -44.42
N LYS A 566 29.95 -10.60 -44.03
CA LYS A 566 28.63 -10.11 -43.62
C LYS A 566 27.75 -9.97 -44.85
N PHE A 567 26.64 -10.69 -44.87
CA PHE A 567 25.59 -10.52 -45.87
C PHE A 567 24.97 -9.14 -45.68
N ARG A 568 24.92 -8.31 -46.73
CA ARG A 568 24.42 -6.93 -46.62
C ARG A 568 22.90 -6.92 -46.69
N GLY A 569 22.23 -6.69 -45.56
CA GLY A 569 20.78 -6.79 -45.49
C GLY A 569 20.29 -8.20 -45.15
N VAL A 570 18.97 -8.35 -45.06
CA VAL A 570 18.34 -9.62 -44.62
C VAL A 570 18.46 -10.67 -45.72
N SER A 571 18.88 -11.89 -45.37
CA SER A 571 18.97 -13.00 -46.33
C SER A 571 17.60 -13.48 -46.79
N ASP A 572 17.49 -13.92 -48.05
CA ASP A 572 16.24 -14.40 -48.64
C ASP A 572 15.55 -15.47 -47.77
N VAL A 573 16.32 -16.42 -47.24
CA VAL A 573 15.87 -17.47 -46.32
C VAL A 573 15.31 -16.90 -45.02
N SER A 574 15.92 -15.84 -44.49
CA SER A 574 15.48 -15.19 -43.26
C SER A 574 14.10 -14.53 -43.41
N PHE A 575 13.63 -14.24 -44.63
CA PHE A 575 12.29 -13.70 -44.82
C PHE A 575 11.18 -14.71 -44.51
N VAL A 576 11.44 -16.01 -44.53
CA VAL A 576 10.39 -17.02 -44.25
C VAL A 576 9.94 -17.02 -42.79
N PRO A 577 10.80 -17.12 -41.75
CA PRO A 577 10.33 -17.00 -40.36
C PRO A 577 9.68 -15.64 -40.08
N LEU A 578 10.15 -14.56 -40.72
CA LEU A 578 9.48 -13.26 -40.67
C LEU A 578 8.06 -13.34 -41.25
N ALA A 579 7.92 -13.85 -42.48
CA ALA A 579 6.63 -13.99 -43.16
C ALA A 579 5.67 -14.89 -42.37
N ILE A 580 6.15 -15.95 -41.72
CA ILE A 580 5.34 -16.81 -40.85
C ILE A 580 4.80 -16.01 -39.67
N ILE A 581 5.66 -15.28 -38.94
CA ILE A 581 5.24 -14.44 -37.80
C ILE A 581 4.21 -13.40 -38.26
N LEU A 582 4.46 -12.74 -39.39
CA LEU A 582 3.56 -11.74 -39.95
C LEU A 582 2.22 -12.30 -40.37
N SER A 583 2.22 -13.46 -41.03
CA SER A 583 1.01 -14.17 -41.46
C SER A 583 0.18 -14.61 -40.26
N TYR A 584 0.82 -15.12 -39.20
CA TYR A 584 0.15 -15.45 -37.95
C TYR A 584 -0.56 -14.23 -37.34
N ARG A 585 0.08 -13.06 -37.38
CA ARG A 585 -0.55 -11.81 -36.91
C ARG A 585 -1.72 -11.39 -37.78
N MET A 586 -1.59 -11.49 -39.11
CA MET A 586 -2.70 -11.21 -40.02
C MET A 586 -3.88 -12.16 -39.79
N ARG A 587 -3.60 -13.46 -39.62
CA ARG A 587 -4.60 -14.48 -39.32
C ARG A 587 -5.31 -14.22 -37.99
N MET A 588 -4.58 -13.78 -36.95
CA MET A 588 -5.19 -13.36 -35.68
C MET A 588 -6.15 -12.17 -35.85
N ALA A 589 -5.79 -11.18 -36.68
CA ALA A 589 -6.69 -10.05 -36.97
C ALA A 589 -7.94 -10.49 -37.72
N GLU A 590 -7.82 -11.39 -38.69
CA GLU A 590 -8.97 -11.96 -39.43
C GLU A 590 -9.96 -12.67 -38.50
N MET A 591 -9.45 -13.29 -37.43
CA MET A 591 -10.27 -13.93 -36.40
C MET A 591 -10.75 -12.97 -35.29
N ASN A 592 -10.52 -11.66 -35.43
CA ASN A 592 -10.82 -10.63 -34.43
C ASN A 592 -10.14 -10.86 -33.05
N ILE A 593 -9.01 -11.57 -33.01
CA ILE A 593 -8.27 -11.82 -31.77
C ILE A 593 -7.41 -10.61 -31.38
N LEU A 594 -6.88 -9.87 -32.37
CA LEU A 594 -6.10 -8.64 -32.13
C LEU A 594 -6.97 -7.42 -31.81
N ASP A 595 -8.26 -7.47 -32.17
CA ASP A 595 -9.25 -6.40 -31.94
C ASP A 595 -9.91 -6.49 -30.55
N ALA A 596 -9.34 -7.24 -29.59
CA ALA A 596 -9.81 -7.28 -28.22
C ALA A 596 -9.72 -5.86 -27.60
N ALA A 597 -10.84 -5.14 -27.70
CA ALA A 597 -11.03 -3.71 -27.46
C ALA A 597 -10.96 -3.30 -25.97
N TRP A 598 -10.08 -3.90 -25.18
CA TRP A 598 -9.95 -3.62 -23.75
C TRP A 598 -8.50 -3.24 -23.41
N TYR A 599 -8.22 -1.95 -23.58
CA TYR A 599 -7.19 -1.22 -22.82
C TYR A 599 -7.88 -0.14 -22.01
#